data_AF-N4WAJ4-F1
#
_entry.id   AF-N4WAJ4-F1
#
_cell.length_a   1.000
_cell.length_b   1.000
_cell.length_c   1.000
_cell.angle_alpha   90.00
_cell.angle_beta   90.00
_cell.angle_gamma   90.00
#
_symmetry.space_group_name_H-M   'P 1'
#
loop_
_entity.id
_entity.type
_entity.pdbx_description
1 polymer ?
#
loop_
_entity_poly.entity_id
_entity_poly.type
_entity_poly.pdbx_seq_one_letter_code
_entity_poly.pdbx_strand_id
1 'polypeptide(L)'
;MQFVNDPLLSQLLETRLDETLFIYHWKRNEMLLSRKYGYQLLRKTYNLRKVVDIHNILAQGYLFESYEQAMHHAQAALDIATEIDSERAIYGLRNYTIPFLSAHHAKTKGITTEDQAEKAHLALANGDFEMCVQILEAFDKFTPFQQYYLGKATRDKQLLRKSYRRFIEERDDYFYAMLPLQALNQLDS
;
A
#
# COMPACT_ATOMS: atom_id res chain seq x y z
N MET A 1 -23.92 -1.12 31.04
CA MET A 1 -23.42 -0.24 29.96
C MET A 1 -24.31 0.97 29.91
N GLN A 2 -23.80 2.15 30.25
CA GLN A 2 -24.56 3.40 30.20
C GLN A 2 -24.66 3.80 28.72
N PHE A 3 -25.88 3.95 28.20
CA PHE A 3 -26.10 4.35 26.82
C PHE A 3 -25.54 5.75 26.61
N VAL A 4 -24.71 5.91 25.56
CA VAL A 4 -24.28 7.22 25.10
C VAL A 4 -25.49 7.87 24.43
N ASN A 5 -26.21 8.72 25.17
CA ASN A 5 -27.43 9.38 24.68
C ASN A 5 -27.14 10.65 23.87
N ASP A 6 -25.87 10.92 23.55
CA ASP A 6 -25.47 12.02 22.68
C ASP A 6 -25.35 11.52 21.23
N PRO A 7 -26.20 12.03 20.31
CA PRO A 7 -26.20 11.59 18.91
C PRO A 7 -24.88 11.90 18.18
N LEU A 8 -24.23 13.02 18.50
CA LEU A 8 -22.96 13.41 17.88
C LEU A 8 -21.85 12.47 18.35
N LEU A 9 -21.78 12.18 19.65
CA LEU A 9 -20.78 11.25 20.19
C LEU A 9 -20.95 9.85 19.62
N SER A 10 -22.19 9.38 19.46
CA SER A 10 -22.48 8.09 18.82
C SER A 10 -21.97 8.04 17.37
N GLN A 11 -22.26 9.09 16.57
CA GLN A 11 -21.79 9.18 15.19
C GLN A 11 -20.26 9.20 15.07
N LEU A 12 -19.58 9.90 15.99
CA LEU A 12 -18.12 9.95 16.03
C LEU A 12 -17.51 8.58 16.37
N LEU A 13 -18.11 7.85 17.32
CA LEU A 13 -17.68 6.50 17.68
C LEU A 13 -17.90 5.50 16.55
N GLU A 14 -19.04 5.57 15.86
CA GLU A 14 -19.30 4.77 14.66
C GLU A 14 -18.28 5.03 13.56
N THR A 15 -17.93 6.30 13.33
CA THR A 15 -16.90 6.66 12.33
C THR A 15 -15.53 6.07 12.70
N ARG A 16 -15.16 6.08 13.99
CA ARG A 16 -13.91 5.46 14.46
C ARG A 16 -13.94 3.93 14.34
N LEU A 17 -15.09 3.32 14.57
CA LEU A 17 -15.27 1.89 14.34
C LEU A 17 -15.09 1.55 12.86
N ASP A 18 -15.72 2.31 11.96
CA ASP A 18 -15.58 2.15 10.50
C ASP A 18 -14.11 2.30 10.07
N GLU A 19 -13.37 3.28 10.61
CA GLU A 19 -11.91 3.45 10.38
C GLU A 19 -11.11 2.21 10.80
N THR A 20 -11.43 1.66 11.97
CA THR A 20 -10.74 0.48 12.52
C THR A 20 -11.03 -0.75 11.66
N LEU A 21 -12.29 -0.96 11.30
CA LEU A 21 -12.71 -2.09 10.45
C LEU A 21 -12.14 -1.97 9.04
N PHE A 22 -12.05 -0.77 8.49
CA PHE A 22 -11.43 -0.52 7.19
C PHE A 22 -9.98 -1.06 7.12
N ILE A 23 -9.17 -0.70 8.12
CA ILE A 23 -7.77 -1.12 8.22
C ILE A 23 -7.66 -2.60 8.56
N TYR A 24 -8.45 -3.09 9.53
CA TYR A 24 -8.45 -4.50 9.92
C TYR A 24 -8.72 -5.40 8.72
N HIS A 25 -9.83 -5.18 8.02
CA HIS A 25 -10.18 -5.99 6.86
C HIS A 25 -9.17 -5.87 5.73
N TRP A 26 -8.51 -4.71 5.57
CA TRP A 26 -7.40 -4.58 4.62
C TRP A 26 -6.24 -5.50 5.00
N LYS A 27 -5.76 -5.45 6.24
CA LYS A 27 -4.64 -6.29 6.71
C LYS A 27 -4.94 -7.78 6.67
N ARG A 28 -6.20 -8.17 6.86
CA ARG A 28 -6.68 -9.55 6.70
C ARG A 28 -6.89 -10.01 5.25
N ASN A 29 -6.63 -9.14 4.27
CA ASN A 29 -6.89 -9.39 2.85
C ASN A 29 -8.39 -9.62 2.53
N GLU A 30 -9.28 -9.02 3.31
CA GLU A 30 -10.75 -9.07 3.14
C GLU A 30 -11.24 -7.84 2.37
N MET A 31 -10.77 -7.69 1.13
CA MET A 31 -10.82 -6.41 0.40
C MET A 31 -12.22 -5.88 0.11
N LEU A 32 -13.22 -6.76 -0.09
CA LEU A 32 -14.61 -6.34 -0.28
C LEU A 32 -15.14 -5.60 0.96
N LEU A 33 -14.87 -6.13 2.16
CA LEU A 33 -15.28 -5.50 3.42
C LEU A 33 -14.48 -4.22 3.68
N SER A 34 -13.17 -4.27 3.47
CA SER A 34 -12.31 -3.09 3.62
C SER A 34 -12.82 -1.93 2.76
N ARG A 35 -13.01 -2.15 1.45
CA ARG A 35 -13.50 -1.10 0.54
C ARG A 35 -14.90 -0.62 0.91
N LYS A 36 -15.79 -1.51 1.36
CA LYS A 36 -17.12 -1.12 1.86
C LYS A 36 -17.00 -0.07 2.97
N TYR A 37 -16.16 -0.31 3.98
CA TYR A 37 -15.93 0.66 5.06
C TYR A 37 -15.23 1.93 4.54
N GLY A 38 -14.23 1.80 3.65
CA GLY A 38 -13.56 2.93 3.02
C GLY A 38 -14.53 3.89 2.31
N TYR A 39 -15.43 3.37 1.47
CA TYR A 39 -16.45 4.18 0.80
C TYR A 39 -17.51 4.74 1.76
N GLN A 40 -17.87 4.02 2.83
CA GLN A 40 -18.73 4.57 3.87
C GLN A 40 -18.08 5.76 4.58
N LEU A 41 -16.79 5.67 4.89
CA LEU A 41 -16.03 6.76 5.51
C LEU A 41 -15.96 7.98 4.60
N LEU A 42 -15.67 7.80 3.30
CA LEU A 42 -15.66 8.90 2.31
C LEU A 42 -16.98 9.68 2.28
N ARG A 43 -18.12 9.01 2.48
CA ARG A 43 -19.45 9.64 2.50
C ARG A 43 -19.75 10.39 3.80
N LYS A 44 -19.09 10.02 4.90
CA LYS A 44 -19.37 10.55 6.25
C LYS A 44 -18.39 11.63 6.70
N THR A 45 -17.16 11.62 6.19
CA THR A 45 -16.11 12.54 6.64
C THR A 45 -16.06 13.82 5.82
N TYR A 46 -15.90 14.96 6.50
CA TYR A 46 -15.61 16.26 5.87
C TYR A 46 -14.15 16.70 6.09
N ASN A 47 -13.37 15.90 6.82
CA ASN A 47 -11.96 16.18 7.05
C ASN A 47 -11.15 15.74 5.83
N LEU A 48 -10.72 16.70 5.01
CA LEU A 48 -9.97 16.45 3.77
C LEU A 48 -8.68 15.66 4.00
N ARG A 49 -7.97 15.88 5.11
CA ARG A 49 -6.78 15.08 5.43
C ARG A 49 -7.12 13.60 5.61
N LYS A 50 -8.26 13.29 6.24
CA LYS A 50 -8.74 11.91 6.33
C LYS A 50 -9.18 11.35 4.98
N VAL A 51 -9.81 12.17 4.14
CA VAL A 51 -10.19 11.77 2.77
C VAL A 51 -8.95 11.32 1.97
N VAL A 52 -7.84 12.06 2.07
CA VAL A 52 -6.55 11.67 1.48
C VAL A 52 -6.08 10.29 1.99
N ASP A 53 -6.12 10.05 3.29
CA ASP A 53 -5.69 8.76 3.86
C ASP A 53 -6.59 7.60 3.41
N ILE A 54 -7.91 7.83 3.34
CA ILE A 54 -8.87 6.82 2.89
C ILE A 54 -8.61 6.48 1.43
N HIS A 55 -8.45 7.48 0.55
CA HIS A 55 -8.11 7.24 -0.84
C HIS A 55 -6.74 6.55 -1.00
N ASN A 56 -5.74 6.90 -0.20
CA ASN A 56 -4.44 6.24 -0.25
C ASN A 56 -4.53 4.74 0.12
N ILE A 57 -5.36 4.38 1.12
CA ILE A 57 -5.58 2.98 1.47
C ILE A 57 -6.42 2.26 0.40
N LEU A 58 -7.45 2.91 -0.15
CA LEU A 58 -8.23 2.34 -1.26
C LEU A 58 -7.35 2.07 -2.48
N ALA A 59 -6.46 3.00 -2.84
CA ALA A 59 -5.50 2.86 -3.92
C ALA A 59 -4.66 1.58 -3.76
N GLN A 60 -4.06 1.41 -2.58
CA GLN A 60 -3.32 0.19 -2.23
C GLN A 60 -4.21 -1.05 -2.22
N GLY A 61 -5.46 -0.92 -1.75
CA GLY A 61 -6.42 -2.00 -1.72
C GLY A 61 -6.76 -2.56 -3.10
N TYR A 62 -6.64 -1.77 -4.18
CA TYR A 62 -6.84 -2.23 -5.56
C TYR A 62 -5.57 -2.80 -6.22
N LEU A 63 -4.44 -2.88 -5.50
CA LEU A 63 -3.14 -3.31 -6.03
C LEU A 63 -3.21 -4.57 -6.88
N PHE A 64 -3.88 -5.62 -6.42
CA PHE A 64 -3.93 -6.91 -7.13
C PHE A 64 -5.07 -7.04 -8.13
N GLU A 65 -5.99 -6.06 -8.20
CA GLU A 65 -7.23 -6.18 -8.98
C GLU A 65 -7.28 -5.23 -10.18
N SER A 66 -6.92 -3.96 -10.00
CA SER A 66 -7.01 -2.98 -11.08
C SER A 66 -6.07 -1.80 -10.88
N TYR A 67 -5.09 -1.67 -11.79
CA TYR A 67 -4.22 -0.50 -11.84
C TYR A 67 -5.00 0.81 -12.01
N GLU A 68 -6.06 0.79 -12.84
CA GLU A 68 -6.85 1.98 -13.12
C GLU A 68 -7.56 2.48 -11.87
N GLN A 69 -8.21 1.59 -11.11
CA GLN A 69 -8.87 1.96 -9.86
C GLN A 69 -7.85 2.37 -8.78
N ALA A 70 -6.70 1.68 -8.72
CA ALA A 70 -5.62 2.04 -7.81
C ALA A 70 -5.11 3.46 -8.08
N MET A 71 -4.82 3.78 -9.34
CA MET A 71 -4.34 5.11 -9.75
C MET A 71 -5.41 6.19 -9.63
N HIS A 72 -6.67 5.87 -9.90
CA HIS A 72 -7.79 6.80 -9.69
C HIS A 72 -7.80 7.32 -8.24
N HIS A 73 -7.74 6.41 -7.26
CA HIS A 73 -7.69 6.81 -5.86
C HIS A 73 -6.36 7.47 -5.46
N ALA A 74 -5.23 7.01 -5.99
CA ALA A 74 -3.94 7.65 -5.70
C ALA A 74 -3.91 9.11 -6.19
N GLN A 75 -4.48 9.37 -7.38
CA GLN A 75 -4.57 10.72 -7.93
C GLN A 75 -5.59 11.58 -7.16
N ALA A 76 -6.76 11.04 -6.82
CA ALA A 76 -7.72 11.76 -5.97
C ALA A 76 -7.11 12.16 -4.62
N ALA A 77 -6.33 11.26 -3.99
CA ALA A 77 -5.60 11.58 -2.77
C ALA A 77 -4.57 12.69 -2.99
N LEU A 78 -3.87 12.70 -4.13
CA LEU A 78 -2.83 13.68 -4.45
C LEU A 78 -3.43 15.06 -4.75
N ASP A 79 -4.55 15.11 -5.47
CA ASP A 79 -5.26 16.35 -5.80
C ASP A 79 -5.74 17.03 -4.52
N ILE A 80 -6.38 16.27 -3.62
CA ILE A 80 -6.85 16.79 -2.33
C ILE A 80 -5.67 17.17 -1.42
N ALA A 81 -4.60 16.37 -1.40
CA ALA A 81 -3.39 16.70 -0.63
C ALA A 81 -2.75 18.01 -1.10
N THR A 82 -2.81 18.28 -2.41
CA THR A 82 -2.34 19.52 -3.02
C THR A 82 -3.27 20.69 -2.67
N GLU A 83 -4.59 20.48 -2.71
CA GLU A 83 -5.58 21.50 -2.33
C GLU A 83 -5.40 22.00 -0.89
N ILE A 84 -5.03 21.10 0.03
CA ILE A 84 -4.82 21.44 1.45
C ILE A 84 -3.36 21.73 1.81
N ASP A 85 -2.48 21.88 0.81
CA ASP A 85 -1.04 22.13 0.97
C ASP A 85 -0.33 21.16 1.94
N SER A 86 -0.74 19.87 1.93
CA SER A 86 -0.13 18.87 2.81
C SER A 86 1.11 18.26 2.17
N GLU A 87 2.26 18.96 2.29
CA GLU A 87 3.54 18.51 1.75
C GLU A 87 3.89 17.07 2.15
N ARG A 88 3.63 16.69 3.41
CA ARG A 88 3.85 15.32 3.89
C ARG A 88 3.03 14.30 3.12
N ALA A 89 1.76 14.58 2.84
CA ALA A 89 0.89 13.66 2.11
C ALA A 89 1.27 13.61 0.62
N ILE A 90 1.58 14.77 0.02
CA ILE A 90 2.08 14.88 -1.35
C ILE A 90 3.35 14.04 -1.51
N TYR A 91 4.33 14.20 -0.61
CA TYR A 91 5.57 13.43 -0.60
C TYR A 91 5.29 11.93 -0.47
N GLY A 92 4.41 11.55 0.47
CA GLY A 92 3.97 10.17 0.68
C GLY A 92 3.43 9.52 -0.60
N LEU A 93 2.51 10.21 -1.29
CA LEU A 93 1.87 9.70 -2.49
C LEU A 93 2.83 9.62 -3.69
N ARG A 94 3.64 10.66 -3.89
CA ARG A 94 4.57 10.75 -5.03
C ARG A 94 5.78 9.83 -4.91
N ASN A 95 6.29 9.62 -3.70
CA ASN A 95 7.51 8.85 -3.48
C ASN A 95 7.27 7.41 -3.04
N TYR A 96 6.08 7.08 -2.53
CA TYR A 96 5.77 5.71 -2.08
C TYR A 96 4.59 5.11 -2.86
N THR A 97 3.38 5.64 -2.71
CA THR A 97 2.17 4.97 -3.23
C THR A 97 2.16 4.84 -4.76
N ILE A 98 2.33 5.94 -5.48
CA ILE A 98 2.26 5.94 -6.95
C ILE A 98 3.40 5.12 -7.57
N PRO A 99 4.67 5.27 -7.13
CA PRO A 99 5.77 4.42 -7.58
C PRO A 99 5.52 2.94 -7.33
N PHE A 100 5.09 2.59 -6.12
CA PHE A 100 4.83 1.21 -5.74
C PHE A 100 3.74 0.56 -6.61
N LEU A 101 2.60 1.23 -6.79
CA LEU A 101 1.52 0.76 -7.65
C LEU A 101 1.98 0.59 -9.10
N SER A 102 2.74 1.55 -9.61
CA SER A 102 3.23 1.56 -10.99
C SER A 102 4.27 0.47 -11.25
N ALA A 103 5.19 0.26 -10.30
CA ALA A 103 6.18 -0.80 -10.37
C ALA A 103 5.51 -2.18 -10.34
N HIS A 104 4.56 -2.42 -9.43
CA HIS A 104 3.86 -3.71 -9.36
C HIS A 104 3.18 -4.10 -10.67
N HIS A 105 2.58 -3.12 -11.36
CA HIS A 105 1.90 -3.32 -12.64
C HIS A 105 2.80 -3.18 -13.89
N ALA A 106 4.11 -3.01 -13.71
CA ALA A 106 5.06 -2.73 -14.80
C ALA A 106 4.66 -1.52 -15.69
N LYS A 107 4.04 -0.49 -15.09
CA LYS A 107 3.61 0.76 -15.72
C LYS A 107 4.43 1.94 -15.22
N THR A 108 5.75 1.86 -15.40
CA THR A 108 6.75 2.76 -14.79
C THR A 108 7.08 4.00 -15.62
N LYS A 109 6.58 4.12 -16.85
CA LYS A 109 6.93 5.23 -17.75
C LYS A 109 6.57 6.59 -17.13
N GLY A 110 7.56 7.45 -16.96
CA GLY A 110 7.39 8.79 -16.37
C GLY A 110 7.23 8.79 -14.85
N ILE A 111 7.32 7.63 -14.21
CA ILE A 111 7.25 7.50 -12.75
C ILE A 111 8.65 7.65 -12.17
N THR A 112 8.76 8.50 -11.16
CA THR A 112 10.01 8.76 -10.44
C THR A 112 9.74 8.80 -8.95
N THR A 113 10.79 8.59 -8.15
CA THR A 113 10.74 8.66 -6.69
C THR A 113 12.12 9.01 -6.17
N GLU A 114 12.16 9.70 -5.04
CA GLU A 114 13.37 9.95 -4.27
C GLU A 114 13.72 8.79 -3.34
N ASP A 115 12.72 7.97 -2.97
CA ASP A 115 12.88 6.85 -2.06
C ASP A 115 13.70 5.71 -2.69
N GLN A 116 14.72 5.24 -1.98
CA GLN A 116 15.65 4.25 -2.52
C GLN A 116 15.01 2.86 -2.65
N ALA A 117 14.08 2.48 -1.76
CA ALA A 117 13.41 1.18 -1.87
C ALA A 117 12.47 1.16 -3.08
N GLU A 118 11.74 2.24 -3.32
CA GLU A 118 10.88 2.35 -4.50
C GLU A 118 11.68 2.53 -5.81
N LYS A 119 12.87 3.16 -5.78
CA LYS A 119 13.79 3.14 -6.93
C LYS A 119 14.21 1.70 -7.29
N ALA A 120 14.54 0.89 -6.29
CA ALA A 120 14.85 -0.53 -6.52
C ALA A 120 13.65 -1.29 -7.10
N HIS A 121 12.44 -1.01 -6.60
CA HIS A 121 11.22 -1.62 -7.12
C HIS A 121 10.91 -1.22 -8.56
N LEU A 122 11.12 0.06 -8.93
CA LEU A 122 11.01 0.53 -10.32
C LEU A 122 12.06 -0.13 -11.23
N ALA A 123 13.32 -0.26 -10.78
CA ALA A 123 14.37 -0.98 -11.52
C ALA A 123 13.97 -2.44 -11.75
N LEU A 124 13.49 -3.12 -10.70
CA LEU A 124 12.95 -4.48 -10.78
C LEU A 124 11.81 -4.59 -11.81
N ALA A 125 10.86 -3.66 -11.80
CA ALA A 125 9.74 -3.66 -12.73
C ALA A 125 10.16 -3.41 -14.19
N ASN A 126 11.26 -2.68 -14.40
CA ASN A 126 11.85 -2.43 -15.72
C ASN A 126 12.73 -3.58 -16.22
N GLY A 127 12.94 -4.63 -15.41
CA GLY A 127 13.86 -5.72 -15.74
C GLY A 127 15.34 -5.41 -15.48
N ASP A 128 15.64 -4.29 -14.84
CA ASP A 128 17.00 -3.93 -14.43
C ASP A 128 17.31 -4.56 -13.06
N PHE A 129 17.59 -5.87 -13.11
CA PHE A 129 17.83 -6.66 -11.90
C PHE A 129 19.15 -6.29 -11.22
N GLU A 130 20.18 -5.92 -11.99
CA GLU A 130 21.49 -5.54 -11.44
C GLU A 130 21.38 -4.25 -10.62
N MET A 131 20.73 -3.21 -11.15
CA MET A 131 20.50 -1.96 -10.42
C MET A 131 19.62 -2.19 -9.18
N CYS A 132 18.58 -3.03 -9.29
CA CYS A 132 17.74 -3.38 -8.14
C CYS A 132 18.57 -4.00 -7.01
N VAL A 133 19.40 -5.00 -7.31
CA VAL A 133 20.28 -5.66 -6.34
C VAL A 133 21.26 -4.66 -5.74
N GLN A 134 21.94 -3.86 -6.58
CA GLN A 134 22.91 -2.86 -6.12
C GLN A 134 22.30 -1.86 -5.13
N ILE A 135 21.10 -1.35 -5.41
CA ILE A 135 20.41 -0.42 -4.50
C ILE A 135 20.05 -1.12 -3.19
N LEU A 136 19.54 -2.36 -3.26
CA LEU A 136 19.10 -3.10 -2.08
C LEU A 136 20.25 -3.52 -1.18
N GLU A 137 21.41 -3.90 -1.74
CA GLU A 137 22.60 -4.27 -0.96
C GLU A 137 23.21 -3.10 -0.17
N ALA A 138 22.86 -1.85 -0.50
CA ALA A 138 23.28 -0.68 0.26
C ALA A 138 22.52 -0.49 1.59
N PHE A 139 21.43 -1.23 1.84
CA PHE A 139 20.70 -1.16 3.10
C PHE A 139 21.26 -2.11 4.16
N ASP A 140 21.48 -1.61 5.37
CA ASP A 140 21.96 -2.42 6.50
C ASP A 140 20.97 -3.52 6.92
N LYS A 141 19.67 -3.23 6.80
CA LYS A 141 18.57 -4.13 7.18
C LYS A 141 17.42 -3.98 6.23
N PHE A 142 16.87 -5.12 5.79
CA PHE A 142 15.73 -5.14 4.89
C PHE A 142 14.40 -5.14 5.63
N THR A 143 13.47 -4.31 5.15
CA THR A 143 12.04 -4.49 5.37
C THR A 143 11.53 -5.73 4.60
N PRO A 144 10.34 -6.27 4.92
CA PRO A 144 9.75 -7.35 4.15
C PRO A 144 9.58 -7.03 2.65
N PHE A 145 9.26 -5.79 2.30
CA PHE A 145 9.18 -5.32 0.91
C PHE A 145 10.53 -5.36 0.19
N GLN A 146 11.57 -4.76 0.78
CA GLN A 146 12.92 -4.78 0.22
C GLN A 146 13.44 -6.21 0.04
N GLN A 147 13.17 -7.07 1.01
CA GLN A 147 13.53 -8.48 0.93
C GLN A 147 12.75 -9.21 -0.17
N TYR A 148 11.48 -8.86 -0.39
CA TYR A 148 10.69 -9.35 -1.52
C TYR A 148 11.29 -8.89 -2.86
N TYR A 149 11.65 -7.61 -3.00
CA TYR A 149 12.27 -7.08 -4.22
C TYR A 149 13.57 -7.80 -4.54
N LEU A 150 14.45 -7.98 -3.53
CA LEU A 150 15.71 -8.68 -3.69
C LEU A 150 15.48 -10.14 -4.12
N GLY A 151 14.57 -10.84 -3.42
CA GLY A 151 14.24 -12.23 -3.76
C GLY A 151 13.66 -12.39 -5.17
N LYS A 152 12.90 -11.41 -5.68
CA LYS A 152 12.46 -11.41 -7.08
C LYS A 152 13.61 -11.18 -8.05
N ALA A 153 14.46 -10.18 -7.79
CA ALA A 153 15.58 -9.85 -8.66
C ALA A 153 16.59 -11.00 -8.79
N THR A 154 16.88 -11.69 -7.68
CA THR A 154 17.84 -12.80 -7.63
C THR A 154 17.21 -14.18 -7.88
N ARG A 155 15.88 -14.23 -8.04
CA ARG A 155 15.09 -15.48 -8.12
C ARG A 155 15.31 -16.42 -6.92
N ASP A 156 15.65 -15.86 -5.75
CA ASP A 156 15.89 -16.61 -4.53
C ASP A 156 14.57 -16.92 -3.79
N LYS A 157 14.14 -18.18 -3.90
CA LYS A 157 12.92 -18.69 -3.23
C LYS A 157 13.00 -18.61 -1.71
N GLN A 158 14.17 -18.71 -1.09
CA GLN A 158 14.31 -18.58 0.37
C GLN A 158 14.08 -17.14 0.82
N LEU A 159 14.63 -16.17 0.08
CA LEU A 159 14.35 -14.75 0.35
C LEU A 159 12.86 -14.43 0.25
N LEU A 160 12.19 -14.94 -0.78
CA LEU A 160 10.75 -14.76 -0.96
C LEU A 160 9.94 -15.42 0.17
N ARG A 161 10.24 -16.67 0.54
CA ARG A 161 9.57 -17.36 1.67
C ARG A 161 9.75 -16.63 2.99
N LYS A 162 10.94 -16.11 3.24
CA LYS A 162 11.21 -15.33 4.46
C LYS A 162 10.50 -13.98 4.41
N SER A 163 10.45 -13.28 3.26
CA SER A 163 9.66 -12.05 3.12
C SER A 163 8.17 -12.31 3.40
N TYR A 164 7.59 -13.35 2.81
CA TYR A 164 6.21 -13.78 3.05
C TYR A 164 5.92 -13.93 4.55
N ARG A 165 6.77 -14.68 5.24
CA ARG A 165 6.62 -14.93 6.67
C ARG A 165 6.69 -13.65 7.49
N ARG A 166 7.62 -12.76 7.17
CA ARG A 166 7.81 -11.49 7.88
C ARG A 166 6.64 -10.53 7.69
N PHE A 167 5.95 -10.54 6.55
CA PHE A 167 4.71 -9.77 6.40
C PHE A 167 3.64 -10.21 7.42
N ILE A 168 3.54 -11.51 7.68
CA ILE A 168 2.57 -12.06 8.64
C ILE A 168 3.06 -11.86 10.08
N GLU A 169 4.26 -12.32 10.39
CA GLU A 169 4.78 -12.38 11.77
C GLU A 169 5.16 -11.00 12.33
N GLU A 170 5.72 -10.10 11.51
CA GLU A 170 6.18 -8.78 11.99
C GLU A 170 5.11 -7.69 11.81
N ARG A 171 4.13 -7.89 10.92
CA ARG A 171 3.19 -6.83 10.50
C ARG A 171 1.72 -7.21 10.53
N ASP A 172 1.38 -8.47 10.79
CA ASP A 172 0.01 -9.00 10.68
C ASP A 172 -0.65 -8.66 9.33
N ASP A 173 0.15 -8.65 8.26
CA ASP A 173 -0.21 -8.09 6.96
C ASP A 173 -0.34 -9.18 5.89
N TYR A 174 -1.52 -9.80 5.86
CA TYR A 174 -1.84 -10.88 4.92
C TYR A 174 -2.06 -10.36 3.50
N PHE A 175 -2.44 -9.09 3.36
CA PHE A 175 -2.59 -8.45 2.05
C PHE A 175 -1.25 -8.37 1.35
N TYR A 176 -0.25 -7.75 1.97
CA TYR A 176 1.06 -7.62 1.34
C TYR A 176 1.87 -8.92 1.34
N ALA A 177 1.55 -9.90 2.19
CA ALA A 177 2.09 -11.25 2.08
C ALA A 177 1.78 -11.89 0.71
N MET A 178 0.73 -11.47 0.00
CA MET A 178 0.45 -11.96 -1.35
C MET A 178 1.55 -11.64 -2.37
N LEU A 179 2.35 -10.58 -2.16
CA LEU A 179 3.44 -10.19 -3.07
C LEU A 179 4.50 -11.30 -3.24
N PRO A 180 5.21 -11.73 -2.19
CA PRO A 180 6.18 -12.83 -2.31
C PRO A 180 5.52 -14.16 -2.63
N LEU A 181 4.27 -14.39 -2.22
CA LEU A 181 3.54 -15.62 -2.55
C LEU A 181 3.29 -15.75 -4.07
N GLN A 182 2.80 -14.69 -4.72
CA GLN A 182 2.60 -14.67 -6.17
C GLN A 182 3.93 -14.86 -6.91
N ALA A 183 5.01 -14.23 -6.43
CA ALA A 183 6.34 -14.40 -7.03
C ALA A 183 6.87 -15.83 -6.90
N LEU A 184 6.63 -16.50 -5.77
CA LEU A 184 6.99 -17.92 -5.60
C LEU A 184 6.25 -18.80 -6.61
N ASN A 185 4.93 -18.60 -6.75
CA ASN A 185 4.11 -19.36 -7.69
C ASN A 185 4.60 -19.19 -9.15
N GLN A 186 5.03 -17.98 -9.52
CA GLN A 186 5.60 -17.69 -10.85
C GLN A 186 6.94 -18.40 -11.11
N LEU A 187 7.71 -18.74 -10.07
CA LEU A 187 8.98 -19.46 -10.18
C LEU A 187 8.82 -20.99 -10.12
N ASP A 188 7.63 -21.47 -9.72
CA ASP A 188 7.27 -22.89 -9.68
C ASP A 188 6.44 -23.32 -10.90
N SER A 189 5.92 -22.35 -11.67
CA SER A 189 5.20 -22.56 -12.95
C SER A 189 6.16 -22.63 -14.13
#